data_AF-A0A434MZC9-F1
#
_entry.id   AF-A0A434MZC9-F1
#
_cell.length_a   1.000
_cell.length_b   1.000
_cell.length_c   1.000
_cell.angle_alpha   90.00
_cell.angle_beta   90.00
_cell.angle_gamma   90.00
#
_symmetry.space_group_name_H-M   'P 1'
#
loop_
_entity.id
_entity.type
_entity.pdbx_description
1 polymer ?
#
loop_
_entity_poly.entity_id
_entity_poly.type
_entity_poly.pdbx_seq_one_letter_code
_entity_poly.pdbx_strand_id
1 'polypeptide(L)' 'LSGGVGSIGGTAIGVLIIGVLRNGLNLLGVSPFIQQVVIGVVIALAVATDTWRRRTQ' A
#
# COMPACT_ATOMS: atom_id res chain seq x y z
N LEU A 1 -7.05 -24.22 0.75
CA LEU A 1 -6.41 -22.93 1.10
C LEU A 1 -7.04 -21.84 0.23
N SER A 2 -7.85 -20.95 0.80
CA SER A 2 -8.44 -19.84 0.02
C SER A 2 -7.45 -18.67 0.05
N GLY A 3 -6.60 -18.59 -0.97
CA GLY A 3 -5.69 -17.46 -1.16
C GLY A 3 -6.47 -16.27 -1.72
N GLY A 4 -6.25 -15.09 -1.14
CA GLY A 4 -6.87 -13.86 -1.63
C GLY A 4 -6.59 -13.67 -3.12
N VAL A 5 -7.65 -13.56 -3.92
CA VAL A 5 -7.55 -13.28 -5.36
C VAL A 5 -6.99 -11.87 -5.53
N GLY A 6 -5.67 -11.75 -5.70
CA GLY A 6 -4.99 -10.54 -6.13
C GLY A 6 -4.63 -10.68 -7.61
N SER A 7 -5.15 -9.80 -8.47
CA SER A 7 -4.78 -9.81 -9.88
C SER A 7 -3.39 -9.19 -10.08
N ILE A 8 -2.66 -9.65 -11.10
CA ILE A 8 -1.36 -9.08 -11.48
C ILE A 8 -1.47 -7.56 -11.69
N GLY A 9 -2.58 -7.09 -12.29
CA GLY A 9 -2.85 -5.67 -12.48
C GLY A 9 -2.98 -4.90 -11.16
N GLY A 10 -3.67 -5.47 -10.16
CA GLY A 10 -3.77 -4.88 -8.83
C GLY A 10 -2.42 -4.77 -8.12
N THR A 11 -1.58 -5.81 -8.25
CA THR A 11 -0.21 -5.79 -7.70
C THR A 11 0.67 -4.75 -8.38
N ALA A 12 0.61 -4.64 -9.71
CA ALA A 12 1.38 -3.64 -10.46
C ALA A 12 1.03 -2.21 -10.01
N ILE A 13 -0.25 -1.90 -9.85
CA ILE A 13 -0.71 -0.62 -9.33
C ILE A 13 -0.22 -0.41 -7.88
N GLY A 14 -0.34 -1.43 -7.02
CA GLY A 14 0.13 -1.35 -5.63
C GLY A 14 1.62 -1.04 -5.52
N VAL A 15 2.45 -1.71 -6.32
CA VAL A 15 3.91 -1.48 -6.35
C VAL A 15 4.23 -0.08 -6.87
N LEU A 16 3.52 0.40 -7.89
CA LEU A 16 3.68 1.76 -8.41
C LEU A 16 3.36 2.82 -7.34
N ILE A 17 2.27 2.65 -6.59
CA ILE A 17 1.91 3.56 -5.49
C ILE A 17 3.02 3.64 -4.45
N ILE A 18 3.58 2.49 -4.05
CA ILE A 18 4.68 2.44 -3.08
C ILE A 18 5.94 3.11 -3.63
N GLY A 19 6.26 2.90 -4.91
CA GLY A 19 7.40 3.53 -5.59
C GLY A 19 7.27 5.04 -5.66
N VAL A 20 6.08 5.56 -6.00
CA VAL A 20 5.81 7.00 -6.03
C VAL A 20 5.84 7.60 -4.63
N LEU A 21 5.28 6.93 -3.61
CA LEU A 21 5.34 7.39 -2.22
C LEU A 21 6.78 7.51 -1.72
N ARG A 22 7.62 6.51 -1.96
CA ARG A 22 9.04 6.56 -1.58
C ARG A 22 9.76 7.74 -2.24
N ASN A 23 9.60 7.90 -3.54
CA ASN A 23 10.25 8.99 -4.27
C ASN A 23 9.70 10.36 -3.87
N GLY A 24 8.38 10.50 -3.74
CA GLY A 24 7.74 11.74 -3.32
C GLY A 24 8.18 12.17 -1.92
N LEU A 25 8.17 11.26 -0.94
CA LEU A 25 8.62 11.57 0.42
C LEU A 25 10.14 11.87 0.48
N ASN A 26 10.94 11.21 -0.36
CA ASN A 26 12.36 11.50 -0.49
C ASN A 26 12.62 12.91 -1.04
N LEU A 27 11.88 13.31 -2.08
CA LEU A 27 11.95 14.66 -2.66
C LEU A 27 11.49 15.75 -1.67
N LEU A 28 10.54 15.41 -0.80
CA LEU A 28 10.08 16.29 0.28
C LEU A 28 11.08 16.35 1.46
N GLY A 29 12.21 15.66 1.40
CA GLY A 29 13.21 15.65 2.46
C GLY A 29 12.75 14.96 3.75
N VAL A 30 11.72 14.12 3.67
CA VAL A 30 11.18 13.39 4.83
C VAL A 30 12.18 12.34 5.29
N SER A 31 12.40 12.22 6.60
CA SER A 31 13.35 11.24 7.13
C SER A 31 12.93 9.79 6.82
N PRO A 32 13.88 8.87 6.57
CA PRO A 32 13.57 7.47 6.27
C PRO A 32 12.71 6.78 7.32
N PHE A 33 12.88 7.16 8.59
CA PHE A 33 12.05 6.69 9.70
C PHE A 33 10.57 7.02 9.47
N ILE A 34 10.24 8.28 9.18
CA ILE A 34 8.87 8.70 8.90
C ILE A 34 8.36 8.09 7.58
N GLN A 35 9.22 7.95 6.56
CA GLN A 35 8.83 7.27 5.31
C GLN A 35 8.35 5.84 5.56
N GLN A 36 9.07 5.08 6.39
CA GLN A 36 8.70 3.70 6.74
C GLN A 36 7.35 3.64 7.47
N VAL A 37 7.12 4.57 8.40
CA VAL A 37 5.83 4.68 9.12
C VAL A 37 4.70 5.00 8.13
N VAL A 38 4.88 5.99 7.25
CA VAL A 38 3.86 6.40 6.27
C VAL A 38 3.52 5.24 5.32
N ILE A 39 4.53 4.55 4.78
CA ILE A 39 4.30 3.41 3.88
C ILE A 39 3.55 2.29 4.61
N GLY A 40 3.93 1.99 5.86
CA GLY A 40 3.24 1.00 6.69
C GLY A 40 1.78 1.36 6.95
N VAL A 41 1.50 2.63 7.27
CA VAL A 41 0.13 3.14 7.48
C VAL A 41 -0.69 3.03 6.19
N VAL A 42 -0.13 3.42 5.04
CA VAL A 42 -0.83 3.32 3.75
C VAL A 42 -1.19 1.87 3.43
N ILE A 43 -0.26 0.93 3.63
CA ILE A 43 -0.50 -0.51 3.40
C ILE A 43 -1.57 -1.02 4.38
N ALA A 44 -1.47 -0.67 5.67
CA ALA A 44 -2.44 -1.09 6.68
C ALA A 44 -3.85 -0.58 6.35
N LEU A 45 -3.98 0.68 5.94
CA LEU A 45 -5.26 1.24 5.48
C LEU A 45 -5.78 0.52 4.24
N ALA A 46 -4.93 0.34 3.23
CA ALA A 46 -5.31 -0.36 2.00
C ALA A 46 -5.86 -1.76 2.28
N VAL A 47 -5.15 -2.54 3.10
CA VAL A 47 -5.56 -3.88 3.52
C VAL A 47 -6.81 -3.83 4.39
N ALA A 48 -6.93 -2.90 5.33
CA ALA A 48 -8.12 -2.76 6.16
C ALA A 48 -9.38 -2.49 5.33
N THR A 49 -9.30 -1.56 4.36
CA THR A 49 -10.40 -1.31 3.41
C THR A 49 -10.68 -2.50 2.50
N ASP A 50 -9.65 -3.20 2.01
CA ASP A 50 -9.81 -4.40 1.19
C ASP A 50 -10.52 -5.52 1.97
N THR A 51 -10.10 -5.75 3.21
CA THR A 51 -10.66 -6.76 4.10
C THR A 51 -12.11 -6.44 4.46
N TRP A 52 -12.44 -5.17 4.69
CA TRP A 52 -13.82 -4.76 4.96
C TRP A 52 -14.71 -4.92 3.73
N ARG A 53 -14.25 -4.49 2.55
CA ARG A 53 -15.00 -4.70 1.30
C ARG A 53 -15.27 -6.17 1.01
N ARG A 54 -14.29 -7.06 1.26
CA ARG A 54 -14.45 -8.52 1.13
C ARG A 54 -15.43 -9.14 2.12
N ARG A 55 -15.76 -8.48 3.22
CA ARG A 55 -16.77 -8.96 4.18
C ARG A 55 -18.19 -8.55 3.81
N THR A 56 -18.34 -7.53 2.96
CA THR A 56 -19.63 -7.01 2.48
C THR A 56 -19.96 -7.51 1.06
N GLN A 57 -19.04 -8.26 0.44
CA GLN A 57 -19.22 -9.06 -0.78
C GLN A 57 -19.25 -10.54 -0.40
#